data_AF-W2QT96-F1
#
_entry.id   AF-W2QT96-F1
#
_cell.length_a   1.000
_cell.length_b   1.000
_cell.length_c   1.000
_cell.angle_alpha   90.00
_cell.angle_beta   90.00
_cell.angle_gamma   90.00
#
_symmetry.space_group_name_H-M   'P 1'
#
loop_
_entity.id
_entity.type
_entity.pdbx_description
1 polymer ?
#
loop_
_entity_poly.entity_id
_entity_poly.type
_entity_poly.pdbx_seq_one_letter_code
_entity_poly.pdbx_strand_id
1 'polypeptide(L)' 'MLTGSPLVSLASPSEKAFTAVERHGVGAVIDVWGHSDRISRDTISVLEKMLQTDPRRRIRLDQVLAHPLFSTIVE' A
#
# COMPACT_ATOMS: atom_id res chain seq x y z
N MET A 1 4.61 -7.26 9.97
CA MET A 1 4.71 -6.33 8.81
C MET A 1 3.90 -5.07 9.13
N LEU A 2 4.33 -3.90 8.63
CA LEU A 2 3.88 -2.50 8.89
C LEU A 2 2.87 -2.23 10.02
N THR A 3 1.63 -2.71 9.92
CA THR A 3 0.53 -2.43 10.86
C THR A 3 0.40 -3.46 11.99
N GLY A 4 1.00 -4.65 11.86
CA GLY A 4 0.89 -5.76 12.82
C GLY A 4 -0.33 -6.66 12.63
N SER A 5 -1.29 -6.27 11.77
CA SER A 5 -2.50 -7.02 11.41
C SER A 5 -2.76 -6.92 9.89
N PRO A 6 -3.59 -7.80 9.31
CA PRO A 6 -3.92 -7.72 7.89
C PRO A 6 -4.58 -6.39 7.52
N LEU A 7 -4.11 -5.76 6.43
CA LEU A 7 -4.77 -4.57 5.86
C LEU A 7 -6.16 -4.91 5.30
N VAL A 8 -6.28 -6.06 4.64
CA VAL A 8 -7.55 -6.62 4.18
C VAL A 8 -7.53 -8.10 4.47
N SER A 9 -8.56 -8.63 5.11
CA SER A 9 -8.68 -10.07 5.38
C SER A 9 -9.02 -10.84 4.10
N LEU A 10 -9.78 -10.22 3.20
CA LEU A 10 -10.17 -10.77 1.91
C LEU A 10 -10.25 -9.66 0.86
N ALA A 11 -9.67 -9.89 -0.32
CA ALA A 11 -9.77 -8.97 -1.45
C ALA A 11 -11.10 -9.15 -2.19
N SER A 12 -12.20 -8.75 -1.54
CA SER A 12 -13.57 -8.92 -2.04
C SER A 12 -14.42 -7.68 -1.75
N PRO A 13 -15.36 -7.30 -2.65
CA PRO A 13 -16.35 -6.25 -2.37
C PRO A 13 -17.21 -6.50 -1.12
N SER A 14 -17.28 -7.74 -0.63
CA SER A 14 -17.96 -8.07 0.63
C SER A 14 -17.19 -7.58 1.88
N GLU A 15 -15.91 -7.25 1.74
CA GLU A 15 -15.04 -6.82 2.84
C GLU A 15 -14.95 -5.28 2.89
N LYS A 16 -15.29 -4.71 4.05
CA LYS A 16 -15.34 -3.24 4.21
C LYS A 16 -13.97 -2.61 4.04
N ALA A 17 -12.92 -3.24 4.57
CA ALA A 17 -11.56 -2.74 4.40
C ALA A 17 -11.13 -2.72 2.93
N PHE A 18 -11.50 -3.75 2.14
CA PHE A 18 -11.21 -3.79 0.72
C PHE A 18 -11.91 -2.68 -0.06
N THR A 19 -13.22 -2.48 0.17
CA THR A 19 -13.97 -1.41 -0.49
C THR A 19 -13.47 -0.01 -0.10
N ALA A 20 -12.95 0.17 1.12
CA ALA A 20 -12.30 1.41 1.53
C ALA A 20 -11.00 1.66 0.75
N VAL A 21 -10.14 0.64 0.61
CA VAL A 21 -8.90 0.72 -0.20
C VAL A 21 -9.24 0.99 -1.67
N GLU A 22 -10.25 0.32 -2.22
CA GLU A 22 -10.68 0.52 -3.62
C GLU A 22 -11.16 1.96 -3.89
N ARG A 23 -11.89 2.56 -2.94
CA ARG A 23 -12.49 3.90 -3.11
C ARG A 23 -11.54 5.04 -2.79
N HIS A 24 -10.69 4.88 -1.78
CA HIS A 24 -9.90 5.96 -1.21
C HIS A 24 -8.39 5.76 -1.32
N GLY A 25 -7.95 4.56 -1.73
CA GLY A 25 -6.55 4.19 -1.72
C GLY A 25 -6.07 3.79 -0.32
N VAL A 26 -4.91 3.10 -0.28
CA VAL A 26 -4.35 2.59 0.97
C VAL A 26 -3.82 3.70 1.89
N GLY A 27 -3.32 4.82 1.34
CA GLY A 27 -2.83 5.94 2.14
C GLY A 27 -3.90 6.53 3.04
N ALA A 28 -5.09 6.78 2.50
CA ALA A 28 -6.24 7.25 3.27
C ALA A 28 -6.68 6.23 4.35
N VAL A 29 -6.62 4.94 4.06
CA VAL A 29 -6.95 3.88 5.03
C VAL A 29 -5.92 3.85 6.17
N ILE A 30 -4.63 3.93 5.86
CA ILE A 30 -3.54 4.01 6.85
C ILE A 30 -3.73 5.23 7.77
N ASP A 31 -4.18 6.36 7.21
CA ASP A 31 -4.42 7.59 7.96
C ASP A 31 -5.59 7.48 8.93
N VAL A 32 -6.74 7.02 8.45
CA VAL A 32 -7.94 6.80 9.29
C VAL A 32 -7.67 5.78 10.39
N TRP A 33 -6.77 4.83 10.17
CA TRP A 33 -6.38 3.83 11.17
C TRP A 33 -5.31 4.31 12.16
N GLY A 34 -4.85 5.56 12.05
CA GLY A 34 -3.86 6.14 12.96
C GLY A 34 -2.44 5.60 12.78
N HIS A 35 -2.11 5.12 11.57
CA HIS A 35 -0.79 4.57 11.26
C HIS A 35 0.10 5.53 10.45
N SER A 36 -0.41 6.69 10.01
CA SER A 36 0.36 7.67 9.22
C SER A 36 1.66 8.12 9.87
N ASP A 37 1.70 8.28 11.19
CA ASP A 37 2.91 8.72 11.89
C ASP A 37 3.99 7.63 12.00
N ARG A 38 3.61 6.37 11.73
CA ARG A 38 4.48 5.19 11.88
C ARG A 38 5.03 4.70 10.55
N ILE A 39 4.52 5.21 9.43
CA ILE A 39 4.86 4.75 8.09
C ILE A 39 5.33 5.96 7.29
N SER A 40 6.55 5.90 6.73
CA SER A 40 7.07 7.03 5.95
C SER A 40 6.21 7.34 4.73
N ARG A 41 6.16 8.61 4.31
CA ARG A 41 5.43 9.04 3.11
C ARG A 41 5.87 8.29 1.86
N ASP A 42 7.17 8.01 1.72
CA ASP A 42 7.71 7.22 0.62
C ASP A 42 7.16 5.79 0.61
N THR A 43 7.03 5.19 1.80
CA THR A 43 6.46 3.84 1.95
C THR A 43 4.99 3.84 1.56
N ILE A 44 4.22 4.83 2.02
CA ILE A 44 2.82 4.99 1.64
C ILE A 44 2.69 5.18 0.11
N SER A 45 3.54 6.00 -0.50
CA SER A 45 3.52 6.24 -1.95
C SER A 45 3.78 4.95 -2.76
N VAL A 46 4.72 4.12 -2.32
CA VAL A 46 4.96 2.81 -2.96
C VAL A 46 3.77 1.87 -2.76
N LEU A 47 3.21 1.80 -1.55
CA LEU A 47 2.04 0.98 -1.26
C LEU A 47 0.83 1.38 -2.09
N GLU A 48 0.58 2.68 -2.29
CA GLU A 48 -0.50 3.16 -3.15
C GLU A 48 -0.37 2.66 -4.58
N LYS A 49 0.85 2.62 -5.11
CA LYS A 49 1.12 2.12 -6.47
C LYS A 49 1.02 0.60 -6.55
N MET A 50 1.41 -0.13 -5.50
CA MET A 50 1.38 -1.60 -5.43
C MET A 50 -0.01 -2.16 -5.18
N LEU A 51 -0.82 -1.51 -4.36
CA LEU A 51 -2.12 -2.00 -3.90
C LEU A 51 -3.28 -1.48 -4.76
N GLN A 52 -3.03 -1.25 -6.05
CA GLN A 52 -4.06 -0.93 -7.03
C GLN A 52 -4.94 -2.15 -7.31
N THR A 53 -6.27 -1.97 -7.23
CA THR A 53 -7.27 -3.00 -7.55
C THR A 53 -7.31 -3.29 -9.05
N ASP A 54 -7.20 -2.25 -9.90
CA ASP A 54 -7.01 -2.42 -11.35
C ASP A 54 -5.56 -2.86 -11.65
N PRO A 55 -5.33 -4.08 -12.15
CA PRO A 55 -3.98 -4.58 -12.42
C PRO A 55 -3.24 -3.76 -13.49
N ARG A 56 -3.94 -3.04 -14.37
CA ARG A 56 -3.32 -2.18 -15.39
C ARG A 56 -2.74 -0.90 -14.82
N ARG A 57 -3.20 -0.49 -13.63
CA ARG A 57 -2.70 0.68 -12.88
C ARG A 57 -1.63 0.30 -11.87
N ARG A 58 -1.51 -1.00 -11.55
CA ARG A 58 -0.55 -1.51 -10.58
C ARG A 58 0.86 -1.38 -11.12
N ILE A 59 1.76 -0.83 -10.30
CA ILE A 59 3.17 -0.71 -10.62
C ILE A 59 3.80 -2.08 -10.91
N ARG A 60 4.68 -2.13 -11.91
CA ARG A 60 5.44 -3.34 -12.24
C ARG A 60 6.58 -3.55 -11.25
N LEU A 61 6.99 -4.80 -11.07
CA LEU A 61 8.02 -5.16 -10.08
C LEU A 61 9.36 -4.45 -10.34
N ASP A 62 9.79 -4.34 -11.59
CA ASP A 62 11.02 -3.62 -11.96
C ASP A 62 10.96 -2.13 -11.59
N GLN A 63 9.80 -1.50 -11.73
CA GLN A 63 9.58 -0.12 -11.30
C GLN A 63 9.57 0.02 -9.77
N VAL A 64 9.11 -1.01 -9.03
CA VAL A 64 9.22 -1.04 -7.56
C VAL A 64 10.68 -1.07 -7.14
N LEU A 65 11.48 -1.96 -7.74
CA LEU A 65 12.91 -2.11 -7.43
C LEU A 65 13.73 -0.87 -7.79
N ALA A 66 13.29 -0.10 -8.79
CA ALA A 66 13.89 1.19 -9.14
C ALA A 66 13.53 2.33 -8.17
N HIS A 67 12.62 2.13 -7.20
CA HIS A 67 12.22 3.18 -6.26
C HIS A 67 13.33 3.43 -5.22
N PRO A 68 13.58 4.70 -4.81
CA PRO A 68 14.63 5.04 -3.84
C PRO A 68 14.57 4.31 -2.49
N LEU A 69 13.39 3.80 -2.12
CA LEU A 69 13.20 2.94 -0.93
C LEU A 69 14.06 1.68 -0.98
N PHE A 70 14.35 1.16 -2.17
CA PHE A 70 15.06 -0.09 -2.37
C PHE A 70 16.49 0.11 -2.89
N SER A 71 16.90 1.35 -3.22
CA SER A 71 18.25 1.64 -3.72
C SER A 71 19.36 1.56 -2.67
N THR A 72 19.02 1.39 -1.39
CA THR A 72 20.00 1.30 -0.28
C THR A 72 20.38 -0.14 0.08
N ILE A 73 19.97 -1.15 -0.70
CA ILE A 73 20.48 -2.51 -0.52
C ILE A 73 21.87 -2.57 -1.18
N VAL A 74 22.86 -1.98 -0.51
CA VAL A 74 24.27 -2.27 -0.74
C VAL A 74 24.57 -3.53 0.07
N GLU A 75 24.95 -4.59 -0.63
CA GLU A 75 25.47 -5.84 -0.06
C GLU A 75 26.76 -5.60 0.75
#